data_AF-A0A1Q5PFU5-F1
#
_entry.id   AF-A0A1Q5PFU5-F1
#
_cell.length_a   1.000
_cell.length_b   1.000
_cell.length_c   1.000
_cell.angle_alpha   90.00
_cell.angle_beta   90.00
_cell.angle_gamma   90.00
#
_symmetry.space_group_name_H-M   'P 1'
#
loop_
_entity.id
_entity.type
_entity.pdbx_description
1 polymer ?
#
loop_
_entity_poly.entity_id
_entity_poly.type
_entity_poly.pdbx_seq_one_letter_code
_entity_poly.pdbx_strand_id
1 'polypeptide(L)'
;MRCKLYRSILSLTLLVLALLPALPARAYGVLTHQAVIDAAWDTSLKPLLLRRYPNATEEELKQAHAHAYGGSIVQDMGYYPFGNAFFTDLTHYVRSGDFVESLLRHAGTVEELGFALGAMAHFNADIYGHPIGTNRAVPLVYPEVGQEYGHAVTYADDAISHIKTEFGFDVLQVARGSYAPEAYQEFIGFGVAKELLEKAFLETYGLELGEVFISLPLAIGSYRYTIRGLFPELTKAAWQAKKSEIQEAQPGVTRRQFTYRMSRAGFHEQWGREYERPHFFARATAWVMKVLPKLGPLRPLAFVPPTPEAEELYLESFNVTVDKYNAMVKRLEQRPPQLQNLQLDTGKPTRPGTYPLTDETYAALLKKLAKAEFKQADEALQQHLLLYFKEAKAPDGSDREALKEWEKTQEHLILLQQLHAGR
;
A
#
# COMPACT_ATOMS: atom_id res chain seq x y z
N MET A 1 24.10 37.39 18.68
CA MET A 1 24.39 36.36 17.65
C MET A 1 23.50 35.12 17.75
N ARG A 2 23.25 34.55 18.95
CA ARG A 2 22.37 33.37 19.12
C ARG A 2 20.95 33.53 18.55
N CYS A 3 20.25 34.65 18.79
CA CYS A 3 18.89 34.85 18.25
C CYS A 3 18.79 34.94 16.72
N LYS A 4 19.84 35.42 16.03
CA LYS A 4 19.87 35.44 14.56
C LYS A 4 20.05 34.04 14.00
N LEU A 5 20.91 33.22 14.63
CA LEU A 5 21.10 31.82 14.26
C LEU A 5 19.81 31.00 14.47
N TYR A 6 19.10 31.19 15.59
CA TYR A 6 17.80 30.53 15.82
C TYR A 6 16.74 30.93 14.80
N ARG A 7 16.66 32.22 14.43
CA ARG A 7 15.74 32.68 13.39
C ARG A 7 16.11 32.13 12.01
N SER A 8 17.40 32.10 11.66
CA SER A 8 17.86 31.52 10.40
C SER A 8 17.63 30.02 10.31
N ILE A 9 17.84 29.27 11.40
CA ILE A 9 17.52 27.84 11.46
C ILE A 9 16.00 27.65 11.34
N LEU A 10 15.20 28.37 12.11
CA LEU A 10 13.73 28.26 12.05
C LEU A 10 13.17 28.61 10.65
N SER A 11 13.70 29.66 10.01
CA SER A 11 13.33 30.05 8.65
C SER A 11 13.76 29.03 7.61
N LEU A 12 14.94 28.42 7.76
CA LEU A 12 15.40 27.35 6.87
C LEU A 12 14.56 26.08 7.08
N THR A 13 14.21 25.74 8.32
CA THR A 13 13.32 24.61 8.63
C THR A 13 11.90 24.85 8.10
N LEU A 14 11.36 26.06 8.21
CA LEU A 14 10.06 26.43 7.65
C LEU A 14 10.08 26.44 6.11
N LEU A 15 11.17 26.88 5.49
CA LEU A 15 11.36 26.84 4.05
C LEU A 15 11.47 25.40 3.54
N VAL A 16 12.22 24.53 4.24
CA VAL A 16 12.30 23.10 3.95
C VAL A 16 10.95 22.41 4.17
N LEU A 17 10.21 22.78 5.21
CA LEU A 17 8.84 22.29 5.47
C LEU A 17 7.83 22.79 4.42
N ALA A 18 8.01 23.99 3.87
CA ALA A 18 7.17 24.55 2.81
C ALA A 18 7.51 23.98 1.42
N LEU A 19 8.73 23.47 1.23
CA LEU A 19 9.20 22.80 0.01
C LEU A 19 9.00 21.28 0.05
N LEU A 20 8.64 20.72 1.21
CA LEU A 20 8.16 19.35 1.29
C LEU A 20 6.77 19.30 0.65
N PRO A 21 6.56 18.57 -0.46
CA PRO A 21 5.22 18.38 -0.99
C PRO A 21 4.33 17.82 0.11
N ALA A 22 3.10 18.32 0.23
CA ALA A 22 2.10 17.72 1.09
C ALA A 22 1.85 16.30 0.59
N LEU A 23 2.42 15.31 1.28
CA LEU A 23 2.22 13.92 0.93
C LEU A 23 0.90 13.46 1.51
N PRO A 24 0.01 12.85 0.71
CA PRO A 24 -1.13 12.14 1.24
C PRO A 24 -0.63 11.03 2.15
N ALA A 25 -1.36 10.84 3.23
CA ALA A 25 -1.07 9.84 4.25
C ALA A 25 -1.62 8.46 3.74
N ARG A 26 -1.01 7.34 4.15
CA ARG A 26 -1.00 6.05 3.40
C ARG A 26 -1.62 4.84 4.11
N ALA A 27 -2.19 3.95 3.30
CA ALA A 27 -2.87 2.68 3.59
C ALA A 27 -2.01 1.63 4.33
N TYR A 28 -2.56 0.41 4.45
CA TYR A 28 -2.13 -0.74 5.28
C TYR A 28 -0.64 -0.79 5.56
N GLY A 29 -0.32 -1.07 6.83
CA GLY A 29 1.04 -0.93 7.36
C GLY A 29 2.09 -1.48 6.41
N VAL A 30 3.01 -0.61 5.98
CA VAL A 30 4.10 -0.90 5.03
C VAL A 30 4.86 -2.16 5.43
N LEU A 31 5.15 -2.33 6.72
CA LEU A 31 5.89 -3.48 7.21
C LEU A 31 5.02 -4.73 7.29
N THR A 32 3.72 -4.57 7.51
CA THR A 32 2.76 -5.67 7.48
C THR A 32 2.72 -6.34 6.11
N HIS A 33 2.78 -5.58 5.01
CA HIS A 33 2.87 -6.15 3.66
C HIS A 33 4.12 -7.00 3.45
N GLN A 34 5.29 -6.51 3.87
CA GLN A 34 6.53 -7.27 3.80
C GLN A 34 6.48 -8.53 4.68
N ALA A 35 5.84 -8.45 5.85
CA ALA A 35 5.67 -9.59 6.73
C ALA A 35 4.78 -10.70 6.14
N VAL A 36 3.84 -10.36 5.25
CA VAL A 36 3.08 -11.37 4.48
C VAL A 36 4.00 -12.12 3.52
N ILE A 37 4.92 -11.41 2.86
CA ILE A 37 5.95 -12.03 2.00
C ILE A 37 6.83 -12.96 2.85
N ASP A 38 7.33 -12.49 3.99
CA ASP A 38 8.17 -13.29 4.89
C ASP A 38 7.46 -14.57 5.35
N ALA A 39 6.20 -14.45 5.76
CA ALA A 39 5.41 -15.57 6.23
C ALA A 39 5.10 -16.61 5.14
N ALA A 40 5.09 -16.20 3.87
CA ALA A 40 4.77 -17.06 2.73
C ALA A 40 6.01 -17.51 1.93
N TRP A 41 7.20 -16.95 2.21
CA TRP A 41 8.39 -17.12 1.38
C TRP A 41 8.78 -18.59 1.22
N ASP A 42 9.14 -19.24 2.32
CA ASP A 42 9.62 -20.64 2.28
C ASP A 42 8.51 -21.64 1.98
N THR A 43 7.27 -21.33 2.37
CA THR A 43 6.15 -22.27 2.27
C THR A 43 5.46 -22.24 0.91
N SER A 44 5.56 -21.14 0.16
CA SER A 44 4.78 -20.97 -1.07
C SER A 44 5.52 -20.23 -2.18
N LEU A 45 6.18 -19.09 -1.91
CA LEU A 45 6.81 -18.30 -2.98
C LEU A 45 8.07 -18.99 -3.52
N LYS A 46 9.05 -19.29 -2.67
CA LYS A 46 10.31 -19.96 -3.10
C LYS A 46 10.02 -21.29 -3.82
N PRO A 47 9.12 -22.17 -3.34
CA PRO A 47 8.72 -23.36 -4.09
C PRO A 47 8.13 -23.07 -5.48
N LEU A 48 7.24 -22.08 -5.60
CA LEU A 48 6.64 -21.71 -6.89
C LEU A 48 7.68 -21.11 -7.85
N LEU A 49 8.57 -20.25 -7.35
CA LEU A 49 9.67 -19.68 -8.13
C LEU A 49 10.60 -20.77 -8.66
N LEU A 50 11.05 -21.69 -7.79
CA LEU A 50 11.89 -22.83 -8.18
C LEU A 50 11.18 -23.79 -9.16
N ARG A 51 9.87 -23.95 -9.06
CA ARG A 51 9.11 -24.76 -10.01
C ARG A 51 9.12 -24.13 -11.42
N ARG A 52 9.01 -22.80 -11.51
CA ARG A 52 9.01 -22.08 -12.79
C ARG A 52 10.42 -21.86 -13.35
N TYR A 53 11.40 -21.72 -12.46
CA TYR A 53 12.81 -21.46 -12.74
C TYR A 53 13.68 -22.47 -11.96
N PRO A 54 13.75 -23.74 -12.41
CA PRO A 54 14.40 -24.83 -11.66
C PRO A 54 15.90 -24.68 -11.47
N ASN A 55 16.54 -23.82 -12.27
CA ASN A 55 17.97 -23.53 -12.19
C ASN A 55 18.28 -22.21 -11.48
N ALA A 56 17.27 -21.54 -10.89
CA ALA A 56 17.48 -20.29 -10.15
C ALA A 56 18.47 -20.51 -9.00
N THR A 57 19.53 -19.72 -9.01
CA THR A 57 20.56 -19.68 -7.98
C THR A 57 20.04 -19.03 -6.70
N GLU A 58 20.70 -19.24 -5.56
CA GLU A 58 20.31 -18.58 -4.30
C GLU A 58 20.41 -17.04 -4.40
N GLU A 59 21.34 -16.50 -5.20
CA GLU A 59 21.42 -15.05 -5.44
C GLU A 59 20.23 -14.54 -6.27
N GLU A 60 19.81 -15.26 -7.31
CA GLU A 60 18.61 -14.91 -8.08
C GLU A 60 17.34 -15.03 -7.24
N LEU A 61 17.23 -16.03 -6.37
CA LEU A 61 16.12 -16.17 -5.43
C LEU A 61 16.10 -15.04 -4.39
N LYS A 62 17.27 -14.60 -3.93
CA LYS A 62 17.40 -13.42 -3.07
C LYS A 62 16.95 -12.14 -3.80
N GLN A 63 17.33 -11.96 -5.06
CA GLN A 63 16.82 -10.84 -5.87
C GLN A 63 15.30 -10.93 -6.09
N ALA A 64 14.77 -12.13 -6.32
CA ALA A 64 13.33 -12.33 -6.41
C ALA A 64 12.60 -11.99 -5.10
N HIS A 65 13.21 -12.28 -3.95
CA HIS A 65 12.68 -11.88 -2.65
C HIS A 65 12.66 -10.36 -2.49
N ALA A 66 13.75 -9.69 -2.87
CA ALA A 66 13.83 -8.22 -2.90
C ALA A 66 12.73 -7.60 -3.76
N HIS A 67 12.43 -8.22 -4.89
CA HIS A 67 11.37 -7.79 -5.80
C HIS A 67 9.98 -8.11 -5.25
N ALA A 68 9.80 -9.24 -4.56
CA ALA A 68 8.54 -9.56 -3.87
C ALA A 68 8.21 -8.51 -2.79
N TYR A 69 9.20 -8.03 -2.02
CA TYR A 69 9.00 -6.87 -1.15
C TYR A 69 8.58 -5.62 -1.90
N GLY A 70 9.28 -5.28 -2.99
CA GLY A 70 8.94 -4.10 -3.77
C GLY A 70 7.56 -4.16 -4.42
N GLY A 71 7.15 -5.35 -4.86
CA GLY A 71 5.80 -5.62 -5.34
C GLY A 71 4.75 -5.55 -4.24
N SER A 72 5.05 -5.99 -3.02
CA SER A 72 4.09 -6.00 -1.90
C SER A 72 3.61 -4.63 -1.43
N ILE A 73 4.23 -3.56 -1.90
CA ILE A 73 3.86 -2.17 -1.59
C ILE A 73 3.70 -1.35 -2.89
N VAL A 74 3.82 -1.97 -4.09
CA VAL A 74 3.89 -1.18 -5.35
C VAL A 74 2.63 -0.35 -5.56
N GLN A 75 1.45 -0.89 -5.24
CA GLN A 75 0.19 -0.16 -5.40
C GLN A 75 0.18 1.13 -4.56
N ASP A 76 0.80 1.16 -3.39
CA ASP A 76 0.94 2.35 -2.54
C ASP A 76 2.01 3.34 -2.99
N MET A 77 2.81 3.00 -4.01
CA MET A 77 3.93 3.82 -4.49
C MET A 77 3.50 5.26 -4.81
N GLY A 78 2.26 5.44 -5.27
CA GLY A 78 1.69 6.75 -5.61
C GLY A 78 1.58 7.70 -4.42
N TYR A 79 1.48 7.18 -3.19
CA TYR A 79 1.49 8.03 -2.02
C TYR A 79 2.92 8.46 -1.63
N TYR A 80 3.96 7.80 -2.17
CA TYR A 80 5.40 8.15 -2.30
C TYR A 80 5.79 9.65 -2.29
N PRO A 81 6.90 10.20 -1.73
CA PRO A 81 7.39 11.49 -2.24
C PRO A 81 7.59 11.42 -3.75
N PHE A 82 7.15 12.43 -4.51
CA PHE A 82 7.15 12.42 -5.99
C PHE A 82 6.27 11.32 -6.63
N GLY A 83 5.48 10.60 -5.84
CA GLY A 83 4.45 9.70 -6.32
C GLY A 83 3.25 10.45 -6.89
N ASN A 84 2.25 9.70 -7.37
CA ASN A 84 0.96 10.24 -7.80
C ASN A 84 -0.18 9.41 -7.20
N ALA A 85 -1.04 10.02 -6.38
CA ALA A 85 -2.21 9.36 -5.78
C ALA A 85 -3.09 8.66 -6.82
N PHE A 86 -3.26 9.24 -8.02
CA PHE A 86 -4.05 8.63 -9.09
C PHE A 86 -3.51 7.26 -9.54
N PHE A 87 -2.20 7.02 -9.47
CA PHE A 87 -1.65 5.69 -9.72
C PHE A 87 -2.12 4.69 -8.64
N THR A 88 -2.06 5.10 -7.38
CA THR A 88 -2.50 4.25 -6.27
C THR A 88 -3.99 4.01 -6.34
N ASP A 89 -4.78 5.04 -6.55
CA ASP A 89 -6.24 4.95 -6.67
C ASP A 89 -6.64 4.03 -7.84
N LEU A 90 -5.95 4.09 -9.00
CA LEU A 90 -6.16 3.14 -10.09
C LEU A 90 -5.93 1.71 -9.61
N THR A 91 -4.73 1.43 -9.09
CA THR A 91 -4.35 0.07 -8.69
C THR A 91 -5.16 -0.50 -7.52
N HIS A 92 -5.77 0.36 -6.70
CA HIS A 92 -6.63 -0.06 -5.60
C HIS A 92 -8.10 -0.23 -6.00
N TYR A 93 -8.61 0.63 -6.88
CA TYR A 93 -10.05 0.84 -7.00
C TYR A 93 -10.59 0.45 -8.38
N VAL A 94 -9.75 0.51 -9.42
CA VAL A 94 -10.13 0.32 -10.81
C VAL A 94 -9.36 -0.86 -11.36
N ARG A 95 -10.05 -1.92 -11.80
CA ARG A 95 -9.40 -3.07 -12.46
C ARG A 95 -8.21 -3.67 -11.66
N SER A 96 -8.31 -3.66 -10.33
CA SER A 96 -7.25 -4.07 -9.40
C SER A 96 -6.79 -5.52 -9.60
N GLY A 97 -7.72 -6.43 -9.89
CA GLY A 97 -7.43 -7.83 -10.21
C GLY A 97 -6.72 -7.95 -11.56
N ASP A 98 -7.23 -7.26 -12.58
CA ASP A 98 -6.65 -7.27 -13.93
C ASP A 98 -5.21 -6.74 -13.94
N PHE A 99 -4.90 -5.73 -13.11
CA PHE A 99 -3.55 -5.20 -12.97
C PHE A 99 -2.56 -6.26 -12.44
N VAL A 100 -2.95 -6.98 -11.39
CA VAL A 100 -2.12 -8.06 -10.82
C VAL A 100 -1.99 -9.22 -11.81
N GLU A 101 -3.06 -9.59 -12.51
CA GLU A 101 -3.00 -10.60 -13.56
C GLU A 101 -2.05 -10.20 -14.68
N SER A 102 -2.07 -8.92 -15.07
CA SER A 102 -1.17 -8.39 -16.09
C SER A 102 0.30 -8.52 -15.69
N LEU A 103 0.63 -8.17 -14.45
CA LEU A 103 1.98 -8.38 -13.89
C LEU A 103 2.37 -9.86 -13.93
N LEU A 104 1.50 -10.77 -13.47
CA LEU A 104 1.78 -12.21 -13.44
C LEU A 104 1.95 -12.81 -14.84
N ARG A 105 1.15 -12.36 -15.80
CA ARG A 105 1.18 -12.84 -17.19
C ARG A 105 2.41 -12.37 -17.93
N HIS A 106 2.89 -11.17 -17.62
CA HIS A 106 4.02 -10.54 -18.30
C HIS A 106 5.38 -10.78 -17.66
N ALA A 107 5.42 -11.34 -16.46
CA ALA A 107 6.65 -11.70 -15.79
C ALA A 107 7.44 -12.77 -16.59
N GLY A 108 8.62 -12.39 -17.09
CA GLY A 108 9.53 -13.22 -17.86
C GLY A 108 10.70 -13.76 -17.04
N THR A 109 11.15 -13.02 -16.02
CA THR A 109 12.27 -13.42 -15.15
C THR A 109 11.83 -13.83 -13.74
N VAL A 110 12.75 -14.43 -12.97
CA VAL A 110 12.48 -14.83 -11.58
C VAL A 110 12.24 -13.61 -10.68
N GLU A 111 12.92 -12.49 -10.94
CA GLU A 111 12.73 -11.21 -10.26
C GLU A 111 11.39 -10.58 -10.60
N GLU A 112 11.03 -10.57 -11.89
CA GLU A 112 9.74 -10.08 -12.38
C GLU A 112 8.59 -10.90 -11.80
N LEU A 113 8.72 -12.24 -11.74
CA LEU A 113 7.72 -13.09 -11.12
C LEU A 113 7.65 -12.84 -9.60
N GLY A 114 8.80 -12.65 -8.93
CA GLY A 114 8.85 -12.22 -7.54
C GLY A 114 8.07 -10.92 -7.31
N PHE A 115 8.31 -9.91 -8.14
CA PHE A 115 7.59 -8.63 -8.10
C PHE A 115 6.08 -8.79 -8.29
N ALA A 116 5.65 -9.55 -9.30
CA ALA A 116 4.24 -9.81 -9.58
C ALA A 116 3.54 -10.57 -8.43
N LEU A 117 4.22 -11.56 -7.84
CA LEU A 117 3.72 -12.28 -6.66
C LEU A 117 3.64 -11.35 -5.45
N GLY A 118 4.57 -10.40 -5.30
CA GLY A 118 4.52 -9.32 -4.32
C GLY A 118 3.27 -8.47 -4.49
N ALA A 119 3.00 -7.97 -5.70
CA ALA A 119 1.80 -7.19 -5.98
C ALA A 119 0.50 -7.97 -5.73
N MET A 120 0.50 -9.29 -6.00
CA MET A 120 -0.61 -10.17 -5.62
C MET A 120 -0.76 -10.30 -4.10
N ALA A 121 0.34 -10.26 -3.34
CA ALA A 121 0.31 -10.27 -1.88
C ALA A 121 -0.35 -8.99 -1.35
N HIS A 122 0.00 -7.83 -1.92
CA HIS A 122 -0.64 -6.56 -1.59
C HIS A 122 -2.16 -6.61 -1.86
N PHE A 123 -2.56 -6.99 -3.07
CA PHE A 123 -3.97 -7.15 -3.43
C PHE A 123 -4.71 -8.04 -2.44
N ASN A 124 -4.14 -9.18 -2.06
CA ASN A 124 -4.75 -10.08 -1.07
C ASN A 124 -4.74 -9.48 0.34
N ALA A 125 -3.66 -8.80 0.72
CA ALA A 125 -3.52 -8.21 2.04
C ALA A 125 -4.57 -7.15 2.29
N ASP A 126 -4.92 -6.32 1.32
CA ASP A 126 -5.90 -5.25 1.55
C ASP A 126 -7.33 -5.78 1.59
N ILE A 127 -7.72 -6.63 0.62
CA ILE A 127 -9.10 -7.16 0.55
C ILE A 127 -9.52 -7.97 1.77
N TYR A 128 -8.57 -8.47 2.57
CA TYR A 128 -8.84 -9.14 3.84
C TYR A 128 -8.41 -8.30 5.05
N GLY A 129 -7.25 -7.64 4.96
CA GLY A 129 -6.62 -6.85 6.01
C GLY A 129 -7.44 -5.64 6.43
N HIS A 130 -7.97 -4.88 5.48
CA HIS A 130 -8.80 -3.72 5.77
C HIS A 130 -10.14 -4.10 6.41
N PRO A 131 -11.00 -4.93 5.80
CA PRO A 131 -12.32 -5.21 6.37
C PRO A 131 -12.29 -6.01 7.67
N ILE A 132 -11.27 -6.86 7.89
CA ILE A 132 -11.14 -7.65 9.13
C ILE A 132 -10.40 -6.87 10.21
N GLY A 133 -9.31 -6.19 9.83
CA GLY A 133 -8.38 -5.50 10.72
C GLY A 133 -8.66 -4.00 10.77
N THR A 134 -8.06 -3.24 9.85
CA THR A 134 -7.99 -1.77 9.92
C THR A 134 -9.36 -1.12 10.10
N ASN A 135 -10.34 -1.42 9.23
CA ASN A 135 -11.61 -0.71 9.21
C ASN A 135 -12.39 -0.90 10.51
N ARG A 136 -12.25 -2.06 11.16
CA ARG A 136 -12.86 -2.37 12.45
C ARG A 136 -12.04 -1.86 13.64
N ALA A 137 -10.73 -1.71 13.47
CA ALA A 137 -9.84 -1.18 14.49
C ALA A 137 -9.92 0.35 14.62
N VAL A 138 -10.10 1.08 13.52
CA VAL A 138 -10.22 2.55 13.51
C VAL A 138 -11.21 3.08 14.55
N PRO A 139 -12.49 2.63 14.61
CA PRO A 139 -13.43 3.15 15.59
C PRO A 139 -13.17 2.70 17.03
N LEU A 140 -12.33 1.67 17.23
CA LEU A 140 -11.88 1.26 18.57
C LEU A 140 -10.73 2.16 19.07
N VAL A 141 -9.84 2.54 18.16
CA VAL A 141 -8.68 3.40 18.47
C VAL A 141 -9.09 4.88 18.53
N TYR A 142 -10.07 5.29 17.70
CA TYR A 142 -10.61 6.65 17.61
C TYR A 142 -12.14 6.64 17.78
N PRO A 143 -12.66 6.58 19.02
CA PRO A 143 -14.09 6.46 19.28
C PRO A 143 -14.95 7.59 18.69
N GLU A 144 -14.41 8.80 18.55
CA GLU A 144 -15.07 9.93 17.91
C GLU A 144 -15.38 9.67 16.43
N VAL A 145 -14.48 8.98 15.72
CA VAL A 145 -14.68 8.57 14.32
C VAL A 145 -15.74 7.48 14.26
N GLY A 146 -15.74 6.57 15.24
CA GLY A 146 -16.78 5.55 15.36
C GLY A 146 -18.18 6.11 15.66
N GLN A 147 -18.28 7.26 16.33
CA GLN A 147 -19.56 7.95 16.54
C GLN A 147 -20.11 8.54 15.24
N GLU A 148 -19.24 8.97 14.33
CA GLU A 148 -19.62 9.58 13.05
C GLU A 148 -19.93 8.53 11.98
N TYR A 149 -19.07 7.52 11.83
CA TYR A 149 -19.10 6.56 10.72
C TYR A 149 -19.54 5.14 11.12
N GLY A 150 -19.61 4.84 12.42
CA GLY A 150 -20.07 3.56 12.95
C GLY A 150 -18.95 2.54 13.23
N HIS A 151 -19.26 1.25 13.14
CA HIS A 151 -18.40 0.16 13.63
C HIS A 151 -17.33 -0.31 12.64
N ALA A 152 -17.34 0.18 11.40
CA ALA A 152 -16.31 -0.06 10.42
C ALA A 152 -16.12 1.23 9.62
N VAL A 153 -14.88 1.73 9.59
CA VAL A 153 -14.52 3.01 8.99
C VAL A 153 -13.53 2.73 7.86
N THR A 154 -13.95 3.03 6.64
CA THR A 154 -13.13 2.87 5.42
C THR A 154 -12.12 3.99 5.27
N TYR A 155 -11.17 3.82 4.35
CA TYR A 155 -10.27 4.93 3.98
C TYR A 155 -11.05 6.15 3.45
N ALA A 156 -12.15 5.93 2.71
CA ALA A 156 -12.99 7.01 2.19
C ALA A 156 -13.77 7.76 3.28
N ASP A 157 -14.08 7.10 4.40
CA ASP A 157 -14.78 7.71 5.54
C ASP A 157 -13.84 8.64 6.32
N ASP A 158 -12.69 8.14 6.76
CA ASP A 158 -11.65 8.94 7.44
C ASP A 158 -10.26 8.37 7.15
N ALA A 159 -9.67 8.86 6.06
CA ALA A 159 -8.31 8.50 5.68
C ALA A 159 -7.32 8.71 6.83
N ILE A 160 -7.37 9.83 7.54
CA ILE A 160 -6.34 10.19 8.54
C ILE A 160 -6.32 9.17 9.68
N SER A 161 -7.48 8.80 10.20
CA SER A 161 -7.60 7.85 11.30
C SER A 161 -7.29 6.42 10.87
N HIS A 162 -7.66 6.08 9.63
CA HIS A 162 -7.29 4.83 8.96
C HIS A 162 -5.76 4.62 8.94
N ILE A 163 -5.06 5.61 8.39
CA ILE A 163 -3.59 5.61 8.25
C ILE A 163 -2.87 5.58 9.59
N LYS A 164 -3.37 6.34 10.58
CA LYS A 164 -2.77 6.32 11.92
C LYS A 164 -2.91 4.96 12.58
N THR A 165 -4.01 4.25 12.34
CA THR A 165 -4.26 2.92 12.88
C THR A 165 -3.25 1.92 12.30
N GLU A 166 -3.02 1.98 10.99
CA GLU A 166 -2.07 1.12 10.27
C GLU A 166 -0.63 1.38 10.70
N PHE A 167 -0.24 2.66 10.81
CA PHE A 167 1.05 3.04 11.36
C PHE A 167 1.21 2.59 12.83
N GLY A 168 0.13 2.65 13.62
CA GLY A 168 0.11 2.16 14.99
C GLY A 168 0.36 0.66 15.09
N PHE A 169 -0.21 -0.13 14.18
CA PHE A 169 0.08 -1.58 14.08
C PHE A 169 1.54 -1.84 13.74
N ASP A 170 2.09 -1.18 12.72
CA ASP A 170 3.50 -1.36 12.33
C ASP A 170 4.45 -1.03 13.49
N VAL A 171 4.22 0.09 14.18
CA VAL A 171 5.03 0.48 15.36
C VAL A 171 4.94 -0.57 16.46
N LEU A 172 3.74 -1.09 16.74
CA LEU A 172 3.54 -2.09 17.79
C LEU A 172 4.24 -3.41 17.46
N GLN A 173 4.18 -3.87 16.20
CA GLN A 173 4.82 -5.11 15.77
C GLN A 173 6.36 -4.98 15.70
N VAL A 174 6.88 -3.84 15.25
CA VAL A 174 8.33 -3.54 15.36
C VAL A 174 8.78 -3.61 16.82
N ALA A 175 8.03 -3.00 17.74
CA ALA A 175 8.37 -3.00 19.16
C ALA A 175 8.43 -4.41 19.78
N ARG A 176 7.62 -5.34 19.26
CA ARG A 176 7.58 -6.75 19.74
C ARG A 176 8.67 -7.63 19.12
N GLY A 177 9.39 -7.11 18.12
CA GLY A 177 10.28 -7.90 17.26
C GLY A 177 9.49 -8.94 16.48
N SER A 178 8.26 -8.58 16.10
CA SER A 178 7.34 -9.42 15.35
C SER A 178 7.70 -9.45 13.88
N TYR A 179 8.32 -8.41 13.31
CA TYR A 179 8.78 -8.38 11.91
C TYR A 179 10.24 -8.80 11.78
N ALA A 180 10.64 -9.15 10.55
CA ALA A 180 12.03 -9.36 10.23
C ALA A 180 12.86 -8.11 10.60
N PRO A 181 14.04 -8.27 11.23
CA PRO A 181 14.92 -7.15 11.56
C PRO A 181 15.35 -6.38 10.32
N GLU A 182 15.61 -5.10 10.50
CA GLU A 182 16.07 -4.21 9.43
C GLU A 182 17.30 -4.76 8.68
N ALA A 183 18.27 -5.34 9.39
CA ALA A 183 19.44 -5.95 8.77
C ALA A 183 19.07 -7.08 7.78
N TYR A 184 18.00 -7.82 8.03
CA TYR A 184 17.48 -8.84 7.12
C TYR A 184 16.82 -8.20 5.90
N GLN A 185 15.99 -7.19 6.11
CA GLN A 185 15.36 -6.45 5.00
C GLN A 185 16.40 -5.71 4.14
N GLU A 186 17.46 -5.17 4.74
CA GLU A 186 18.58 -4.54 4.04
C GLU A 186 19.40 -5.57 3.25
N PHE A 187 19.62 -6.75 3.83
CA PHE A 187 20.30 -7.85 3.18
C PHE A 187 19.52 -8.34 1.96
N ILE A 188 18.23 -8.63 2.12
CA ILE A 188 17.34 -9.05 1.02
C ILE A 188 17.24 -7.93 -0.03
N GLY A 189 17.05 -6.69 0.42
CA GLY A 189 16.95 -5.52 -0.44
C GLY A 189 15.51 -5.20 -0.85
N PHE A 190 15.37 -4.32 -1.84
CA PHE A 190 14.07 -3.87 -2.33
C PHE A 190 14.16 -3.53 -3.82
N GLY A 191 13.50 -4.33 -4.65
CA GLY A 191 13.56 -4.26 -6.11
C GLY A 191 12.25 -3.82 -6.74
N VAL A 192 12.31 -3.00 -7.79
CA VAL A 192 11.12 -2.61 -8.58
C VAL A 192 11.36 -3.04 -10.01
N ALA A 193 10.50 -3.94 -10.52
CA ALA A 193 10.53 -4.41 -11.90
C ALA A 193 9.88 -3.34 -12.81
N LYS A 194 10.65 -2.33 -13.19
CA LYS A 194 10.15 -1.12 -13.85
C LYS A 194 9.47 -1.43 -15.18
N GLU A 195 10.12 -2.19 -16.04
CA GLU A 195 9.64 -2.52 -17.39
C GLU A 195 8.36 -3.35 -17.33
N LEU A 196 8.31 -4.31 -16.40
CA LEU A 196 7.10 -5.09 -16.11
C LEU A 196 5.95 -4.18 -15.64
N LEU A 197 6.23 -3.25 -14.72
CA LEU A 197 5.24 -2.31 -14.19
C LEU A 197 4.71 -1.37 -15.29
N GLU A 198 5.58 -0.83 -16.14
CA GLU A 198 5.22 0.00 -17.29
C GLU A 198 4.29 -0.76 -18.24
N LYS A 199 4.64 -2.01 -18.57
CA LYS A 199 3.86 -2.84 -19.48
C LYS A 199 2.48 -3.20 -18.90
N ALA A 200 2.44 -3.61 -17.64
CA ALA A 200 1.20 -4.05 -17.01
C ALA A 200 0.22 -2.89 -16.77
N PHE A 201 0.75 -1.73 -16.39
CA PHE A 201 -0.04 -0.53 -16.20
C PHE A 201 -0.64 -0.05 -17.54
N LEU A 202 0.16 -0.06 -18.61
CA LEU A 202 -0.31 0.29 -19.95
C LEU A 202 -1.42 -0.65 -20.42
N GLU A 203 -1.24 -1.96 -20.34
CA GLU A 203 -2.27 -2.93 -20.76
C GLU A 203 -3.56 -2.76 -19.95
N THR A 204 -3.45 -2.53 -18.63
CA THR A 204 -4.64 -2.50 -17.75
C THR A 204 -5.44 -1.21 -17.92
N TYR A 205 -4.75 -0.06 -18.06
CA TYR A 205 -5.37 1.26 -17.98
C TYR A 205 -5.29 2.06 -19.27
N GLY A 206 -4.57 1.59 -20.30
CA GLY A 206 -4.37 2.34 -21.54
C GLY A 206 -3.63 3.65 -21.33
N LEU A 207 -2.80 3.74 -20.28
CA LEU A 207 -2.00 4.91 -19.92
C LEU A 207 -0.54 4.50 -19.75
N GLU A 208 0.38 5.28 -20.28
CA GLU A 208 1.79 5.13 -19.96
C GLU A 208 2.06 5.71 -18.55
N LEU A 209 2.99 5.11 -17.80
CA LEU A 209 3.36 5.65 -16.49
C LEU A 209 3.92 7.09 -16.58
N GLY A 210 4.51 7.46 -17.71
CA GLY A 210 4.97 8.83 -17.98
C GLY A 210 3.83 9.86 -18.09
N GLU A 211 2.60 9.44 -18.34
CA GLU A 211 1.40 10.30 -18.36
C GLU A 211 0.78 10.48 -16.96
N VAL A 212 1.30 9.74 -15.98
CA VAL A 212 0.84 9.77 -14.57
C VAL A 212 1.93 10.36 -13.67
N PHE A 213 3.17 9.89 -13.77
CA PHE A 213 4.28 10.38 -12.96
C PHE A 213 5.05 11.47 -13.70
N ILE A 214 5.35 12.57 -12.99
CA ILE A 214 6.27 13.61 -13.49
C ILE A 214 7.66 13.03 -13.76
N SER A 215 8.11 12.12 -12.89
CA SER A 215 9.35 11.36 -13.08
C SER A 215 9.24 10.01 -12.38
N LEU A 216 9.03 8.95 -13.17
CA LEU A 216 8.98 7.58 -12.65
C LEU A 216 10.30 7.16 -11.95
N PRO A 217 11.51 7.46 -12.47
CA PRO A 217 12.75 7.15 -11.76
C PRO A 217 12.85 7.85 -10.40
N LEU A 218 12.40 9.10 -10.31
CA LEU A 218 12.41 9.85 -9.04
C LEU A 218 11.40 9.25 -8.04
N ALA A 219 10.20 8.91 -8.50
CA ALA A 219 9.17 8.26 -7.69
C ALA A 219 9.64 6.90 -7.16
N ILE A 220 10.28 6.08 -8.00
CA ILE A 220 10.87 4.80 -7.59
C ILE A 220 12.02 5.05 -6.60
N GLY A 221 12.88 6.04 -6.85
CA GLY A 221 14.01 6.35 -5.99
C GLY A 221 13.61 6.80 -4.59
N SER A 222 12.63 7.71 -4.49
CA SER A 222 12.09 8.19 -3.21
C SER A 222 11.29 7.12 -2.47
N TYR A 223 10.56 6.29 -3.20
CA TYR A 223 9.88 5.11 -2.68
C TYR A 223 10.90 4.16 -2.02
N ARG A 224 11.93 3.75 -2.74
CA ARG A 224 13.03 2.89 -2.21
C ARG A 224 13.69 3.52 -0.99
N TYR A 225 14.01 4.82 -1.04
CA TYR A 225 14.62 5.54 0.07
C TYR A 225 13.73 5.58 1.31
N THR A 226 12.43 5.82 1.13
CA THR A 226 11.49 5.92 2.24
C THR A 226 11.33 4.57 2.93
N ILE A 227 11.15 3.49 2.17
CA ILE A 227 10.95 2.15 2.72
C ILE A 227 12.22 1.63 3.40
N ARG A 228 13.38 1.74 2.74
CA ARG A 228 14.63 1.14 3.26
C ARG A 228 15.29 1.95 4.36
N GLY A 229 15.11 3.27 4.38
CA GLY A 229 15.85 4.15 5.28
C GLY A 229 14.94 4.89 6.26
N LEU A 230 13.95 5.62 5.76
CA LEU A 230 13.17 6.52 6.61
C LEU A 230 12.19 5.77 7.52
N PHE A 231 11.44 4.81 6.98
CA PHE A 231 10.33 4.16 7.69
C PHE A 231 10.77 3.30 8.89
N PRO A 232 11.84 2.49 8.81
CA PRO A 232 12.33 1.73 9.98
C PRO A 232 12.78 2.66 11.12
N GLU A 233 13.50 3.73 10.80
CA GLU A 233 13.91 4.72 11.81
C GLU A 233 12.71 5.48 12.39
N LEU A 234 11.71 5.78 11.55
CA LEU A 234 10.48 6.42 11.97
C LEU A 234 9.71 5.56 12.99
N THR A 235 9.54 4.27 12.70
CA THR A 235 8.81 3.34 13.58
C THR A 235 9.55 3.11 14.89
N LYS A 236 10.90 3.00 14.87
CA LYS A 236 11.72 2.94 16.10
C LYS A 236 11.58 4.20 16.94
N ALA A 237 11.65 5.38 16.31
CA ALA A 237 11.51 6.65 17.02
C ALA A 237 10.10 6.81 17.61
N ALA A 238 9.07 6.43 16.86
CA ALA A 238 7.67 6.42 17.30
C ALA A 238 7.46 5.50 18.51
N TRP A 239 8.02 4.28 18.48
CA TRP A 239 8.02 3.36 19.61
C TRP A 239 8.65 4.00 20.86
N GLN A 240 9.86 4.57 20.74
CA GLN A 240 10.54 5.19 21.88
C GLN A 240 9.74 6.37 22.46
N ALA A 241 9.07 7.14 21.61
CA ALA A 241 8.25 8.27 22.02
C ALA A 241 6.96 7.84 22.75
N LYS A 242 6.39 6.68 22.38
CA LYS A 242 5.11 6.17 22.89
C LYS A 242 5.23 5.00 23.88
N LYS A 243 6.46 4.67 24.30
CA LYS A 243 6.76 3.48 25.10
C LYS A 243 5.90 3.35 26.36
N SER A 244 5.72 4.43 27.14
CA SER A 244 4.90 4.39 28.36
C SER A 244 3.43 4.12 28.07
N GLU A 245 2.87 4.81 27.08
CA GLU A 245 1.47 4.64 26.67
C GLU A 245 1.19 3.21 26.17
N ILE A 246 2.12 2.63 25.39
CA ILE A 246 1.99 1.26 24.90
C ILE A 246 2.12 0.23 26.05
N GLN A 247 2.99 0.48 27.03
CA GLN A 247 3.14 -0.38 28.21
C GLN A 247 1.89 -0.32 29.11
N GLU A 248 1.28 0.86 29.26
CA GLU A 248 0.06 1.06 30.03
C GLU A 248 -1.17 0.43 29.35
N ALA A 249 -1.26 0.51 28.02
CA ALA A 249 -2.32 -0.11 27.24
C ALA A 249 -2.27 -1.66 27.25
N GLN A 250 -1.18 -2.28 27.73
CA GLN A 250 -0.97 -3.72 27.63
C GLN A 250 -0.33 -4.37 28.87
N PRO A 251 -1.06 -4.55 29.98
CA PRO A 251 -0.65 -5.45 31.04
C PRO A 251 -0.90 -6.92 30.63
N GLY A 252 0.02 -7.51 29.83
CA GLY A 252 0.24 -8.97 29.85
C GLY A 252 -0.27 -9.86 28.70
N VAL A 253 -0.48 -9.37 27.47
CA VAL A 253 -0.97 -10.20 26.34
C VAL A 253 0.06 -10.39 25.20
N THR A 254 -0.09 -11.47 24.45
CA THR A 254 0.92 -12.49 24.11
C THR A 254 1.74 -12.27 22.84
N ARG A 255 3.06 -12.09 23.02
CA ARG A 255 4.12 -12.27 22.00
C ARG A 255 4.09 -13.62 21.24
N ARG A 256 3.40 -14.64 21.75
CA ARG A 256 3.55 -16.05 21.32
C ARG A 256 2.88 -16.43 19.99
N GLN A 257 1.75 -15.82 19.62
CA GLN A 257 0.98 -16.27 18.44
C GLN A 257 1.53 -15.75 17.11
N PHE A 258 1.89 -14.45 17.02
CA PHE A 258 2.47 -13.88 15.79
C PHE A 258 3.83 -14.52 15.43
N THR A 259 4.67 -14.79 16.44
CA THR A 259 5.98 -15.44 16.25
C THR A 259 5.93 -16.88 15.71
N TYR A 260 4.75 -17.52 15.66
CA TYR A 260 4.62 -18.89 15.16
C TYR A 260 4.56 -18.95 13.63
N ARG A 261 3.92 -17.95 12.98
CA ARG A 261 3.84 -17.86 11.52
C ARG A 261 5.08 -17.30 10.88
N MET A 262 5.68 -16.29 11.51
CA MET A 262 6.98 -15.81 11.09
C MET A 262 8.02 -16.80 11.62
N SER A 263 8.31 -17.84 10.83
CA SER A 263 9.20 -18.95 11.18
C SER A 263 10.49 -18.44 11.83
N ARG A 264 10.57 -18.59 13.15
CA ARG A 264 11.79 -18.36 13.93
C ARG A 264 12.94 -19.33 13.55
N ALA A 265 12.61 -20.45 12.91
CA ALA A 265 13.49 -21.60 12.80
C ALA A 265 14.59 -21.45 11.76
N GLY A 266 14.34 -20.82 10.60
CA GLY A 266 15.41 -20.47 9.64
C GLY A 266 16.08 -19.13 9.94
N PHE A 267 15.30 -18.18 10.47
CA PHE A 267 15.71 -16.81 10.71
C PHE A 267 16.78 -16.66 11.81
N HIS A 268 16.60 -17.33 12.96
CA HIS A 268 17.52 -17.22 14.10
C HIS A 268 18.78 -18.10 13.98
N GLU A 269 18.77 -19.10 13.11
CA GLU A 269 19.88 -20.05 12.95
C GLU A 269 21.04 -19.46 12.13
N GLN A 270 20.76 -18.52 11.21
CA GLN A 270 21.77 -17.86 10.37
C GLN A 270 22.12 -16.41 10.77
N TRP A 271 21.19 -15.63 11.35
CA TRP A 271 21.34 -14.16 11.41
C TRP A 271 21.27 -13.55 12.82
N GLY A 272 21.26 -14.38 13.87
CA GLY A 272 21.38 -13.92 15.26
C GLY A 272 20.13 -13.23 15.84
N ARG A 273 20.23 -12.78 17.10
CA ARG A 273 19.12 -12.18 17.89
C ARG A 273 19.27 -10.66 18.09
N GLU A 274 20.18 -10.01 17.38
CA GLU A 274 20.57 -8.65 17.73
C GLU A 274 19.60 -7.62 17.13
N TYR A 275 18.63 -7.24 17.96
CA TYR A 275 17.96 -5.94 17.86
C TYR A 275 18.97 -4.86 18.22
N GLU A 276 19.54 -4.18 17.22
CA GLU A 276 20.45 -3.07 17.48
C GLU A 276 19.71 -1.92 18.16
N ARG A 277 20.25 -1.48 19.30
CA ARG A 277 19.72 -0.32 20.02
C ARG A 277 19.87 0.93 19.14
N PRO A 278 18.88 1.84 19.13
CA PRO A 278 18.97 3.04 18.32
C PRO A 278 20.25 3.84 18.63
N HIS A 279 21.01 4.21 17.58
CA HIS A 279 22.19 5.07 17.71
C HIS A 279 21.83 6.43 18.33
N PHE A 280 22.82 7.18 18.84
CA PHE A 280 22.62 8.47 19.51
C PHE A 280 21.72 9.45 18.72
N PHE A 281 21.78 9.40 17.39
CA PHE A 281 20.93 10.18 16.48
C PHE A 281 19.44 9.83 16.58
N ALA A 282 19.06 8.57 16.83
CA ALA A 282 17.68 8.14 16.98
C ALA A 282 16.97 8.73 18.21
N ARG A 283 17.72 9.06 19.28
CA ARG A 283 17.17 9.80 20.43
C ARG A 283 16.92 11.27 20.11
N ALA A 284 17.77 11.87 19.26
CA ALA A 284 17.61 13.24 18.80
C ALA A 284 16.43 13.37 17.81
N THR A 285 16.26 12.42 16.87
CA THR A 285 15.07 12.35 16.01
C THR A 285 13.81 12.07 16.82
N ALA A 286 13.81 11.16 17.81
CA ALA A 286 12.65 10.96 18.68
C ALA A 286 12.24 12.24 19.44
N TRP A 287 13.19 13.07 19.86
CA TRP A 287 12.90 14.37 20.46
C TRP A 287 12.36 15.38 19.44
N VAL A 288 12.95 15.46 18.25
CA VAL A 288 12.46 16.31 17.14
C VAL A 288 11.03 15.93 16.73
N MET A 289 10.72 14.63 16.69
CA MET A 289 9.39 14.08 16.40
C MET A 289 8.37 14.38 17.50
N LYS A 290 8.81 14.37 18.76
CA LYS A 290 8.00 14.81 19.90
C LYS A 290 7.63 16.29 19.80
N VAL A 291 8.55 17.13 19.33
CA VAL A 291 8.40 18.60 19.28
C VAL A 291 7.75 19.11 17.99
N LEU A 292 7.92 18.43 16.86
CA LEU A 292 7.36 18.84 15.56
C LEU A 292 5.82 18.92 15.62
N PRO A 293 5.21 19.97 15.05
CA PRO A 293 3.76 20.04 14.91
C PRO A 293 3.28 18.94 13.96
N LYS A 294 2.29 18.16 14.37
CA LYS A 294 1.76 17.00 13.63
C LYS A 294 0.75 17.45 12.58
N LEU A 295 1.21 18.32 11.68
CA LEU A 295 0.44 18.93 10.61
C LEU A 295 0.88 18.34 9.26
N GLY A 296 -0.03 18.27 8.29
CA GLY A 296 0.24 17.74 6.94
C GLY A 296 0.84 16.33 6.96
N PRO A 297 2.00 16.08 6.34
CA PRO A 297 2.60 14.75 6.20
C PRO A 297 3.05 14.12 7.53
N LEU A 298 3.12 14.90 8.61
CA LEU A 298 3.47 14.42 9.95
C LEU A 298 2.26 14.00 10.79
N ARG A 299 1.03 14.10 10.26
CA ARG A 299 -0.20 13.68 10.95
C ARG A 299 -0.21 12.22 11.42
N PRO A 300 0.32 11.24 10.67
CA PRO A 300 0.38 9.84 11.14
C PRO A 300 1.17 9.65 12.44
N LEU A 301 2.09 10.56 12.76
CA LEU A 301 2.91 10.51 13.97
C LEU A 301 2.14 10.88 15.24
N ALA A 302 0.92 11.40 15.09
CA ALA A 302 -0.04 11.55 16.16
C ALA A 302 -0.89 10.29 16.37
N PHE A 303 -0.40 9.12 15.96
CA PHE A 303 -1.09 7.86 16.21
C PHE A 303 -1.28 7.59 17.70
N VAL A 304 -2.39 6.92 17.99
CA VAL A 304 -2.69 6.31 19.28
C VAL A 304 -2.29 4.84 19.21
N PRO A 305 -1.61 4.29 20.25
CA PRO A 305 -1.35 2.87 20.33
C PRO A 305 -2.62 2.02 20.11
N PRO A 306 -2.57 0.94 19.32
CA PRO A 306 -3.73 0.05 19.17
C PRO A 306 -4.22 -0.49 20.52
N THR A 307 -5.53 -0.55 20.70
CA THR A 307 -6.14 -1.22 21.87
C THR A 307 -5.92 -2.73 21.80
N PRO A 308 -6.05 -3.48 22.91
CA PRO A 308 -6.00 -4.94 22.88
C PRO A 308 -6.97 -5.57 21.87
N GLU A 309 -8.19 -5.05 21.79
CA GLU A 309 -9.22 -5.52 20.83
C GLU A 309 -8.82 -5.21 19.39
N ALA A 310 -8.29 -4.01 19.12
CA ALA A 310 -7.76 -3.65 17.80
C ALA A 310 -6.59 -4.54 17.39
N GLU A 311 -5.76 -4.95 18.33
CA GLU A 311 -4.66 -5.88 18.08
C GLU A 311 -5.15 -7.30 17.77
N GLU A 312 -6.17 -7.79 18.46
CA GLU A 312 -6.79 -9.08 18.13
C GLU A 312 -7.30 -9.10 16.69
N LEU A 313 -7.95 -8.00 16.25
CA LEU A 313 -8.38 -7.82 14.86
C LEU A 313 -7.21 -7.83 13.87
N TYR A 314 -6.10 -7.16 14.20
CA TYR A 314 -4.88 -7.19 13.39
C TYR A 314 -4.29 -8.61 13.28
N LEU A 315 -4.25 -9.35 14.39
CA LEU A 315 -3.72 -10.72 14.38
C LEU A 315 -4.63 -11.66 13.56
N GLU A 316 -5.95 -11.52 13.71
CA GLU A 316 -6.94 -12.23 12.90
C GLU A 316 -6.74 -11.91 11.41
N SER A 317 -6.68 -10.62 11.05
CA SER A 317 -6.57 -10.17 9.66
C SER A 317 -5.26 -10.65 9.03
N PHE A 318 -4.13 -10.55 9.73
CA PHE A 318 -2.83 -11.03 9.25
C PHE A 318 -2.85 -12.55 9.00
N ASN A 319 -3.42 -13.33 9.91
CA ASN A 319 -3.54 -14.78 9.75
C ASN A 319 -4.39 -15.15 8.53
N VAL A 320 -5.55 -14.52 8.38
CA VAL A 320 -6.43 -14.74 7.22
C VAL A 320 -5.71 -14.35 5.93
N THR A 321 -5.07 -13.19 5.90
CA THR A 321 -4.29 -12.70 4.76
C THR A 321 -3.24 -13.72 4.32
N VAL A 322 -2.40 -14.20 5.23
CA VAL A 322 -1.35 -15.19 4.90
C VAL A 322 -1.95 -16.51 4.39
N ASP A 323 -3.04 -17.00 5.00
CA ASP A 323 -3.69 -18.25 4.56
C ASP A 323 -4.29 -18.12 3.16
N LYS A 324 -4.98 -17.01 2.89
CA LYS A 324 -5.59 -16.74 1.59
C LYS A 324 -4.54 -16.52 0.52
N TYR A 325 -3.44 -15.83 0.84
CA TYR A 325 -2.34 -15.61 -0.07
C TYR A 325 -1.62 -16.92 -0.43
N ASN A 326 -1.27 -17.75 0.55
CA ASN A 326 -0.69 -19.08 0.29
C ASN A 326 -1.60 -19.93 -0.61
N ALA A 327 -2.92 -19.87 -0.38
CA ALA A 327 -3.89 -20.55 -1.24
C ALA A 327 -3.95 -19.95 -2.66
N MET A 328 -3.78 -18.64 -2.83
CA MET A 328 -3.67 -18.01 -4.15
C MET A 328 -2.42 -18.48 -4.88
N VAL A 329 -1.25 -18.42 -4.25
CA VAL A 329 0.04 -18.87 -4.83
C VAL A 329 -0.05 -20.34 -5.26
N LYS A 330 -0.58 -21.22 -4.40
CA LYS A 330 -0.76 -22.65 -4.73
C LYS A 330 -1.67 -22.88 -5.94
N ARG A 331 -2.70 -22.03 -6.13
CA ARG A 331 -3.60 -22.14 -7.31
C ARG A 331 -2.92 -21.73 -8.61
N LEU A 332 -1.96 -20.81 -8.58
CA LEU A 332 -1.18 -20.42 -9.76
C LEU A 332 -0.38 -21.58 -10.34
N GLU A 333 -0.03 -22.59 -9.53
CA GLU A 333 0.65 -23.80 -10.02
C GLU A 333 -0.22 -24.63 -10.98
N GLN A 334 -1.55 -24.48 -10.89
CA GLN A 334 -2.50 -25.36 -11.57
C GLN A 334 -3.16 -24.69 -12.77
N ARG A 335 -3.29 -23.36 -12.74
CA ARG A 335 -4.02 -22.58 -13.75
C ARG A 335 -3.56 -21.12 -13.74
N PRO A 336 -3.73 -20.42 -14.87
CA PRO A 336 -3.54 -18.97 -14.90
C PRO A 336 -4.35 -18.26 -13.81
N PRO A 337 -3.86 -17.12 -13.28
CA PRO A 337 -4.61 -16.33 -12.32
C PRO A 337 -5.97 -15.91 -12.92
N GLN A 338 -7.01 -15.97 -12.08
CA GLN A 338 -8.35 -15.45 -12.34
C GLN A 338 -8.79 -14.68 -11.09
N LEU A 339 -8.42 -13.41 -11.02
CA LEU A 339 -8.66 -12.46 -9.95
C LEU A 339 -9.84 -11.60 -10.33
N GLN A 340 -10.79 -11.46 -9.40
CA GLN A 340 -11.87 -10.51 -9.55
C GLN A 340 -11.35 -9.10 -9.30
N ASN A 341 -11.93 -8.12 -9.98
CA ASN A 341 -11.73 -6.72 -9.65
C ASN A 341 -12.48 -6.39 -8.35
N LEU A 342 -11.71 -6.25 -7.28
CA LEU A 342 -12.19 -5.98 -5.93
C LEU A 342 -11.70 -4.61 -5.48
N GLN A 343 -12.53 -3.94 -4.70
CA GLN A 343 -12.12 -2.75 -3.97
C GLN A 343 -11.18 -3.17 -2.83
N LEU A 344 -9.91 -2.76 -2.89
CA LEU A 344 -8.91 -3.11 -1.88
C LEU A 344 -9.29 -2.67 -0.46
N ASP A 345 -10.01 -1.57 -0.29
CA ASP A 345 -10.39 -1.12 1.06
C ASP A 345 -11.55 -1.92 1.69
N THR A 346 -12.43 -2.47 0.88
CA THR A 346 -13.64 -3.17 1.38
C THR A 346 -13.64 -4.67 1.14
N GLY A 347 -12.75 -5.16 0.27
CA GLY A 347 -12.72 -6.53 -0.23
C GLY A 347 -13.91 -6.93 -1.10
N LYS A 348 -14.78 -5.99 -1.49
CA LYS A 348 -16.01 -6.26 -2.25
C LYS A 348 -15.80 -6.08 -3.76
N PRO A 349 -16.61 -6.72 -4.62
CA PRO A 349 -16.57 -6.48 -6.06
C PRO A 349 -16.77 -5.01 -6.40
N THR A 350 -15.93 -4.49 -7.29
CA THR A 350 -16.02 -3.12 -7.79
C THR A 350 -17.33 -2.91 -8.55
N ARG A 351 -18.14 -1.94 -8.11
CA ARG A 351 -19.41 -1.55 -8.74
C ARG A 351 -19.65 -0.04 -8.61
N PRO A 352 -20.30 0.59 -9.59
CA PRO A 352 -20.65 2.01 -9.50
C PRO A 352 -21.49 2.34 -8.26
N GLY A 353 -21.22 3.47 -7.63
CA GLY A 353 -21.97 3.99 -6.49
C GLY A 353 -21.74 3.24 -5.17
N THR A 354 -20.81 2.28 -5.13
CA THR A 354 -20.52 1.50 -3.91
C THR A 354 -19.33 2.01 -3.11
N TYR A 355 -18.46 2.80 -3.74
CA TYR A 355 -17.32 3.43 -3.08
C TYR A 355 -16.90 4.71 -3.85
N PRO A 356 -16.90 5.89 -3.21
CA PRO A 356 -16.79 7.17 -3.91
C PRO A 356 -15.46 7.32 -4.67
N LEU A 357 -14.33 6.97 -4.04
CA LEU A 357 -13.02 7.05 -4.69
C LEU A 357 -12.93 6.13 -5.92
N THR A 358 -13.71 5.04 -5.97
CA THR A 358 -13.75 4.18 -7.16
C THR A 358 -14.41 4.89 -8.33
N ASP A 359 -15.58 5.50 -8.10
CA ASP A 359 -16.30 6.24 -9.14
C ASP A 359 -15.48 7.44 -9.66
N GLU A 360 -14.87 8.19 -8.74
CA GLU A 360 -13.98 9.32 -9.07
C GLU A 360 -12.78 8.86 -9.91
N THR A 361 -12.18 7.72 -9.57
CA THR A 361 -11.03 7.19 -10.29
C THR A 361 -11.41 6.70 -11.69
N TYR A 362 -12.55 6.03 -11.85
CA TYR A 362 -13.08 5.67 -13.17
C TYR A 362 -13.34 6.91 -14.04
N ALA A 363 -13.95 7.95 -13.48
CA ALA A 363 -14.19 9.21 -14.20
C ALA A 363 -12.88 9.88 -14.62
N ALA A 364 -11.87 9.91 -13.73
CA ALA A 364 -10.56 10.45 -14.01
C ALA A 364 -9.80 9.63 -15.08
N LEU A 365 -9.91 8.30 -15.06
CA LEU A 365 -9.38 7.42 -16.10
C LEU A 365 -10.02 7.71 -17.45
N LEU A 366 -11.35 7.73 -17.52
CA LEU A 366 -12.10 8.02 -18.75
C LEU A 366 -11.70 9.38 -19.34
N LYS A 367 -11.59 10.40 -18.50
CA LYS A 367 -11.14 11.74 -18.88
C LYS A 367 -9.72 11.76 -19.46
N LYS A 368 -8.78 11.03 -18.86
CA LYS A 368 -7.41 10.93 -19.38
C LYS A 368 -7.38 10.22 -20.73
N LEU A 369 -8.09 9.11 -20.87
CA LEU A 369 -8.20 8.38 -22.12
C LEU A 369 -8.84 9.22 -23.22
N ALA A 370 -9.92 9.94 -22.91
CA ALA A 370 -10.59 10.82 -23.88
C ALA A 370 -9.67 11.94 -24.38
N LYS A 371 -8.84 12.53 -23.50
CA LYS A 371 -7.83 13.53 -23.90
C LYS A 371 -6.76 12.96 -24.84
N ALA A 372 -6.46 11.67 -24.71
CA ALA A 372 -5.55 10.95 -25.59
C ALA A 372 -6.29 10.27 -26.77
N GLU A 373 -7.54 10.67 -27.05
CA GLU A 373 -8.39 10.12 -28.11
C GLU A 373 -8.52 8.59 -28.06
N PHE A 374 -8.44 8.03 -26.84
CA PHE A 374 -8.48 6.59 -26.56
C PHE A 374 -7.41 5.77 -27.32
N LYS A 375 -6.31 6.42 -27.74
CA LYS A 375 -5.28 5.81 -28.60
C LYS A 375 -4.72 4.48 -28.08
N GLN A 376 -4.57 4.35 -26.77
CA GLN A 376 -4.04 3.16 -26.10
C GLN A 376 -5.11 2.35 -25.34
N ALA A 377 -6.39 2.74 -25.42
CA ALA A 377 -7.47 1.93 -24.87
C ALA A 377 -7.81 0.80 -25.83
N ASP A 378 -7.42 -0.43 -25.47
CA ASP A 378 -7.77 -1.62 -26.22
C ASP A 378 -9.28 -1.94 -26.12
N GLU A 379 -9.74 -2.90 -26.91
CA GLU A 379 -11.17 -3.25 -26.95
C GLU A 379 -11.69 -3.71 -25.58
N ALA A 380 -10.87 -4.47 -24.82
CA ALA A 380 -11.25 -4.96 -23.50
C ALA A 380 -11.46 -3.82 -22.51
N LEU A 381 -10.57 -2.82 -22.49
CA LEU A 381 -10.71 -1.64 -21.65
C LEU A 381 -11.89 -0.76 -22.07
N GLN A 382 -12.11 -0.57 -23.37
CA GLN A 382 -13.28 0.15 -23.86
C GLN A 382 -14.59 -0.50 -23.40
N GLN A 383 -14.73 -1.81 -23.59
CA GLN A 383 -15.91 -2.58 -23.16
C GLN A 383 -16.10 -2.52 -21.64
N HIS A 384 -15.01 -2.65 -20.88
CA HIS A 384 -15.05 -2.57 -19.41
C HIS A 384 -15.56 -1.21 -18.93
N LEU A 385 -15.04 -0.11 -19.49
CA LEU A 385 -15.49 1.25 -19.15
C LEU A 385 -16.96 1.47 -19.51
N LEU A 386 -17.39 1.02 -20.69
CA LEU A 386 -18.79 1.09 -21.11
C LEU A 386 -19.70 0.31 -20.15
N LEU A 387 -19.29 -0.88 -19.72
CA LEU A 387 -20.05 -1.70 -18.78
C LEU A 387 -20.15 -1.02 -17.40
N TYR A 388 -19.04 -0.48 -16.89
CA TYR A 388 -19.02 0.24 -15.62
C TYR A 388 -19.98 1.42 -15.64
N PHE A 389 -19.87 2.30 -16.64
CA PHE A 389 -20.70 3.51 -16.70
C PHE A 389 -22.16 3.25 -17.10
N LYS A 390 -22.48 2.09 -17.68
CA LYS A 390 -23.87 1.69 -17.93
C LYS A 390 -24.69 1.52 -16.64
N GLU A 391 -24.04 1.06 -15.57
CA GLU A 391 -24.69 0.87 -14.26
C GLU A 391 -24.54 2.09 -13.33
N ALA A 392 -23.67 3.04 -13.69
CA ALA A 392 -23.43 4.26 -12.94
C ALA A 392 -24.63 5.21 -13.01
N LYS A 393 -24.92 5.89 -11.90
CA LYS A 393 -26.00 6.88 -11.78
C LYS A 393 -25.44 8.27 -11.56
N ALA A 394 -26.19 9.27 -11.98
CA ALA A 394 -25.88 10.65 -11.66
C ALA A 394 -25.82 10.85 -10.13
N PRO A 395 -24.93 11.72 -9.64
CA PRO A 395 -24.90 12.10 -8.23
C PRO A 395 -26.19 12.82 -7.83
N ASP A 396 -26.41 12.96 -6.51
CA ASP A 396 -27.56 13.71 -5.99
C ASP A 396 -27.55 15.15 -6.54
N GLY A 397 -28.73 15.64 -6.93
CA GLY A 397 -28.92 16.97 -7.48
C GLY A 397 -28.59 18.12 -6.54
N SER A 398 -28.37 17.86 -5.24
CA SER A 398 -27.92 18.86 -4.28
C SER A 398 -26.45 19.29 -4.45
N ASP A 399 -25.60 18.45 -5.05
CA ASP A 399 -24.18 18.75 -5.27
C ASP A 399 -23.93 19.21 -6.71
N ARG A 400 -23.81 20.53 -6.90
CA ARG A 400 -23.61 21.14 -8.22
C ARG A 400 -22.27 20.80 -8.85
N GLU A 401 -21.20 20.64 -8.07
CA GLU A 401 -19.89 20.33 -8.64
C GLU A 401 -19.84 18.86 -9.05
N ALA A 402 -20.41 17.95 -8.24
CA ALA A 402 -20.55 16.55 -8.63
C ALA A 402 -21.38 16.39 -9.91
N LEU A 403 -22.49 17.12 -10.05
CA LEU A 403 -23.28 17.13 -11.29
C LEU A 403 -22.47 17.59 -12.51
N LYS A 404 -21.65 18.63 -12.35
CA LYS A 404 -20.82 19.17 -13.43
C LYS A 404 -19.71 18.20 -13.85
N GLU A 405 -19.08 17.50 -12.91
CA GLU A 405 -18.11 16.44 -13.25
C GLU A 405 -18.81 15.22 -13.86
N TRP A 406 -20.04 14.92 -13.45
CA TRP A 406 -20.86 13.89 -14.10
C TRP A 406 -21.19 14.25 -15.56
N GLU A 407 -21.58 15.48 -15.85
CA GLU A 407 -21.81 15.95 -17.23
C GLU A 407 -20.57 15.76 -18.11
N LYS A 408 -19.38 16.14 -17.63
CA LYS A 408 -18.12 15.90 -18.35
C LYS A 408 -17.84 14.42 -18.55
N THR A 409 -18.14 13.59 -17.56
CA THR A 409 -18.01 12.13 -17.66
C THR A 409 -18.91 11.59 -18.76
N GLN A 410 -20.15 12.09 -18.89
CA GLN A 410 -21.06 11.72 -19.97
C GLN A 410 -20.54 12.17 -21.35
N GLU A 411 -19.97 13.36 -21.47
CA GLU A 411 -19.34 13.82 -22.71
C GLU A 411 -18.22 12.88 -23.16
N HIS A 412 -17.34 12.47 -22.23
CA HIS A 412 -16.26 11.52 -22.52
C HIS A 412 -16.79 10.12 -22.85
N LEU A 413 -17.90 9.70 -22.22
CA LEU A 413 -18.55 8.42 -22.50
C LEU A 413 -19.14 8.38 -23.92
N ILE A 414 -19.72 9.49 -24.39
CA ILE A 414 -20.22 9.61 -25.77
C ILE A 414 -19.07 9.41 -26.77
N LEU A 415 -17.90 10.02 -26.52
CA LEU A 415 -16.72 9.83 -27.38
C LEU A 415 -16.28 8.36 -27.43
N LEU A 416 -16.28 7.68 -26.29
CA LEU A 416 -15.97 6.25 -26.20
C LEU A 416 -17.00 5.39 -26.98
N GLN A 417 -18.29 5.69 -26.84
CA GLN A 417 -19.36 4.98 -27.56
C GLN A 417 -19.26 5.14 -29.07
N GLN A 418 -18.96 6.36 -29.55
CA GLN A 418 -18.76 6.64 -30.98
C GLN A 418 -17.57 5.87 -31.55
N LEU A 419 -16.46 5.84 -30.81
CA LEU A 419 -15.28 5.05 -31.19
C LEU A 419 -15.60 3.55 -31.28
N HIS A 420 -16.34 3.03 -30.30
CA HIS A 420 -16.68 1.62 -30.24
C HIS A 420 -17.67 1.20 -31.33
N ALA A 421 -18.67 2.05 -31.65
CA ALA A 421 -19.66 1.78 -32.70
C ALA A 421 -19.12 1.91 -34.13
N GLY A 422 -17.98 2.61 -34.31
CA GLY A 422 -17.31 2.78 -35.60
C GLY A 422 -16.31 1.66 -35.95
N ARG A 423 -16.12 0.68 -35.06
CA ARG A 423 -15.36 -0.56 -35.29
C ARG A 423 -16.31 -1.69 -35.59
#